data_AF-A0A4D4N8Q8-F1
#
_entry.id   AF-A0A4D4N8Q8-F1
#
_cell.length_a   1.000
_cell.length_b   1.000
_cell.length_c   1.000
_cell.angle_alpha   90.00
_cell.angle_beta   90.00
_cell.angle_gamma   90.00
#
_symmetry.space_group_name_H-M   'P 1'
#
loop_
_entity.id
_entity.type
_entity.pdbx_description
1 polymer ?
#
loop_
_entity_poly.entity_id
_entity_poly.type
_entity_poly.pdbx_seq_one_letter_code
_entity_poly.pdbx_strand_id
1 'polypeptide(L)' 'MGDVVERACLRAGLPRVGPHRLRHALAGEMLRQGAGLAAIGQVLRHQDLATTTLYAKVDFTALRAVAQPWPRTEAA' A
#
# COMPACT_ATOMS: atom_id res chain seq x y z
N MET A 1 13.14 18.28 7.53
CA MET A 1 13.09 18.19 6.05
C MET A 1 11.91 17.31 5.66
N GLY A 2 10.82 17.86 5.11
CA GLY A 2 9.66 17.03 4.75
C GLY A 2 8.37 17.75 4.34
N ASP A 3 8.43 19.04 4.01
CA ASP A 3 7.26 19.89 3.77
C ASP A 3 6.95 20.12 2.28
N VAL A 4 7.69 19.49 1.36
CA VAL A 4 7.52 19.70 -0.10
C VAL A 4 6.08 19.41 -0.54
N VAL A 5 5.51 18.29 -0.09
CA VAL A 5 4.12 17.90 -0.39
C VAL A 5 3.14 18.89 0.23
N GLU A 6 3.43 19.32 1.46
CA GLU A 6 2.58 20.26 2.19
C GLU A 6 2.54 21.64 1.53
N ARG A 7 3.70 22.17 1.12
CA ARG A 7 3.81 23.40 0.33
C ARG A 7 3.13 23.27 -1.02
N ALA A 8 3.17 22.08 -1.65
CA ALA A 8 2.43 21.82 -2.88
C ALA A 8 0.91 21.87 -2.65
N CYS A 9 0.40 21.28 -1.55
CA CYS A 9 -1.01 21.38 -1.17
C CYS A 9 -1.43 22.85 -0.98
N LEU A 10 -0.64 23.65 -0.27
CA LEU A 10 -0.92 25.08 -0.07
C LEU A 10 -1.02 25.84 -1.40
N ARG A 11 -0.06 25.62 -2.32
CA ARG A 11 -0.09 26.26 -3.64
C ARG A 11 -1.28 25.82 -4.51
N ALA A 12 -1.75 24.59 -4.32
CA ALA A 12 -2.87 24.03 -5.07
C ALA A 12 -4.25 24.36 -4.44
N GLY A 13 -4.30 25.04 -3.29
CA GLY A 13 -5.54 25.28 -2.56
C GLY A 13 -6.17 23.99 -2.00
N LEU A 14 -5.37 22.94 -1.80
CA LEU A 14 -5.83 21.64 -1.30
C LEU A 14 -5.59 21.50 0.20
N PRO A 15 -6.37 20.65 0.90
CA PRO A 15 -6.09 20.29 2.29
C PRO A 15 -4.64 19.81 2.45
N ARG A 16 -4.01 20.13 3.59
CA ARG A 16 -2.63 19.69 3.87
C ARG A 16 -2.57 18.16 3.92
N VAL A 17 -1.77 17.58 3.03
CA VAL A 17 -1.49 16.15 2.99
C VAL A 17 0.00 15.94 3.26
N GLY A 18 0.31 15.04 4.18
CA GLY A 18 1.68 14.63 4.46
C GLY A 18 2.20 13.62 3.44
N PRO A 19 3.53 13.50 3.26
CA PRO A 19 4.14 12.61 2.29
C PRO A 19 3.78 11.12 2.51
N HIS A 20 3.57 10.68 3.76
CA HIS A 20 3.12 9.31 4.05
C HIS A 20 1.71 9.01 3.51
N ARG A 21 0.78 9.97 3.64
CA ARG A 21 -0.59 9.79 3.16
C ARG A 21 -0.64 9.73 1.64
N LEU A 22 0.19 10.52 0.95
CA LEU A 22 0.33 10.45 -0.51
C LEU A 22 0.88 9.09 -0.96
N ARG A 23 1.93 8.57 -0.31
CA ARG A 23 2.47 7.24 -0.60
C ARG A 23 1.42 6.14 -0.41
N HIS A 24 0.65 6.21 0.68
CA HIS A 24 -0.37 5.20 0.98
C HIS A 24 -1.53 5.23 -0.03
N ALA A 25 -1.97 6.43 -0.44
CA ALA A 25 -3.00 6.59 -1.45
C ALA A 25 -2.55 6.01 -2.81
N LEU A 26 -1.32 6.30 -3.23
CA LEU A 26 -0.76 5.79 -4.48
C LEU A 26 -0.61 4.26 -4.44
N ALA A 27 0.00 3.70 -3.39
CA ALA A 27 0.15 2.26 -3.26
C ALA A 27 -1.19 1.53 -3.24
N GLY A 28 -2.17 2.06 -2.51
CA GLY A 28 -3.51 1.47 -2.45
C GLY A 28 -4.22 1.46 -3.80
N GLU A 29 -4.06 2.52 -4.61
CA GLU A 29 -4.62 2.56 -5.97
C GLU A 29 -3.91 1.58 -6.90
N MET A 30 -2.58 1.53 -6.87
CA MET A 30 -1.81 0.57 -7.67
C MET A 30 -2.17 -0.88 -7.33
N LEU A 31 -2.36 -1.21 -6.05
CA LEU A 31 -2.83 -2.54 -5.63
C LEU A 31 -4.23 -2.85 -6.18
N ARG A 32 -5.17 -1.90 -6.08
CA ARG A 32 -6.53 -2.07 -6.63
C ARG A 32 -6.51 -2.32 -8.14
N GLN A 33 -5.54 -1.77 -8.85
CA GLN A 33 -5.34 -2.01 -10.28
C GLN A 33 -4.55 -3.30 -10.58
N GLY A 34 -4.22 -4.10 -9.57
CA GLY A 34 -3.53 -5.39 -9.71
C GLY A 34 -2.01 -5.29 -9.83
N ALA A 35 -1.40 -4.15 -9.51
CA ALA A 35 0.06 -4.02 -9.53
C ALA A 35 0.70 -4.88 -8.44
N GLY A 36 1.76 -5.62 -8.79
CA GLY A 36 2.54 -6.39 -7.82
C GLY A 36 3.30 -5.50 -6.84
N LEU A 37 3.56 -6.02 -5.63
CA LEU A 37 4.29 -5.30 -4.57
C LEU A 37 5.69 -4.84 -5.01
N ALA A 38 6.38 -5.63 -5.84
CA ALA A 38 7.70 -5.24 -6.37
C ALA A 38 7.62 -3.95 -7.22
N ALA A 39 6.63 -3.85 -8.11
CA ALA A 39 6.42 -2.67 -8.95
C ALA A 39 6.03 -1.44 -8.12
N ILE A 40 5.18 -1.63 -7.10
CA ILE A 40 4.81 -0.56 -6.17
C ILE A 40 6.05 -0.05 -5.40
N GLY A 41 6.89 -0.96 -4.93
CA GLY A 41 8.14 -0.62 -4.23
C GLY A 41 9.09 0.19 -5.11
N GLN A 42 9.21 -0.15 -6.39
CA GLN A 42 10.02 0.60 -7.35
C GLN A 42 9.49 2.01 -7.57
N VAL A 43 8.18 2.17 -7.81
CA VAL A 43 7.55 3.49 -8.01
C VAL A 43 7.71 4.39 -6.77
N LEU A 44 7.56 3.82 -5.58
CA LEU A 44 7.73 4.55 -4.32
C LEU A 44 9.20 4.73 -3.90
N ARG A 45 10.13 4.09 -4.64
CA ARG A 45 11.57 4.03 -4.35
C ARG A 45 11.86 3.56 -2.93
N HIS A 46 11.17 2.49 -2.53
CA HIS A 46 11.46 1.79 -1.29
C HIS A 46 12.77 1.02 -1.43
N GLN A 47 13.69 1.26 -0.49
CA GLN A 47 14.98 0.55 -0.45
C GLN A 47 14.84 -0.88 0.06
N ASP A 48 13.81 -1.13 0.89
CA ASP A 48 13.52 -2.43 1.47
C ASP A 48 12.08 -2.85 1.12
N LEU A 49 11.95 -4.05 0.56
CA LEU A 49 10.66 -4.64 0.21
C LEU A 49 9.77 -4.83 1.45
N ALA A 50 10.34 -5.00 2.65
CA ALA A 50 9.59 -5.09 3.91
C ALA A 50 8.75 -3.83 4.19
N THR A 51 9.16 -2.66 3.69
CA THR A 51 8.34 -1.44 3.81
C THR A 51 7.12 -1.46 2.88
N THR A 52 7.20 -2.22 1.78
CA THR A 52 6.14 -2.38 0.79
C THR A 52 5.14 -3.47 1.19
N THR A 53 5.56 -4.50 1.96
CA THR A 53 4.67 -5.58 2.43
C THR A 53 3.55 -5.06 3.34
N LEU A 54 3.71 -3.90 3.95
CA LEU A 54 2.64 -3.23 4.70
C LEU A 54 1.39 -3.01 3.82
N TYR A 55 1.55 -2.76 2.53
CA TYR A 55 0.43 -2.57 1.61
C TYR A 55 -0.30 -3.87 1.27
N ALA A 56 0.36 -5.04 1.37
CA ALA A 56 -0.27 -6.33 1.10
C ALA A 56 -1.48 -6.57 2.02
N LYS A 57 -1.40 -6.11 3.27
CA LYS A 57 -2.49 -6.20 4.26
C LYS A 57 -3.74 -5.42 3.86
N VAL A 58 -3.62 -4.48 2.92
CA VAL A 58 -4.72 -3.61 2.50
C VAL A 58 -5.56 -4.29 1.40
N ASP A 59 -5.01 -5.29 0.70
CA ASP A 59 -5.72 -6.02 -0.35
C ASP A 59 -6.26 -7.37 0.17
N PHE A 60 -7.30 -7.30 0.99
CA PHE A 60 -7.99 -8.49 1.49
C PHE A 60 -8.62 -9.35 0.39
N THR A 61 -8.95 -8.76 -0.76
CA THR A 61 -9.55 -9.48 -1.89
C THR A 61 -8.52 -10.42 -2.51
N ALA A 62 -7.32 -9.92 -2.83
CA ALA A 62 -6.23 -10.77 -3.32
C ALA A 62 -5.76 -11.77 -2.25
N LEU A 63 -5.71 -11.37 -0.97
CA LEU A 63 -5.33 -12.26 0.13
C LEU A 63 -6.31 -13.44 0.31
N ARG A 64 -7.61 -13.23 0.09
CA ARG A 64 -8.60 -14.32 0.15
C ARG A 64 -8.34 -15.41 -0.88
N ALA A 65 -7.81 -15.07 -2.05
CA ALA A 65 -7.54 -16.04 -3.12
C ALA A 65 -6.42 -17.03 -2.77
N VAL A 66 -5.51 -16.64 -1.88
CA VAL A 66 -4.37 -17.47 -1.44
C VAL A 66 -4.59 -18.10 -0.07
N ALA A 67 -5.69 -17.75 0.62
CA ALA A 67 -6.00 -18.28 1.93
C ALA A 67 -6.26 -19.79 1.86
N GLN A 68 -5.55 -20.55 2.68
CA GLN A 68 -5.77 -21.99 2.80
C GLN A 68 -7.05 -22.28 3.59
N PRO A 69 -7.77 -23.37 3.27
CA PRO A 69 -8.88 -23.83 4.09
C PRO A 69 -8.44 -23.98 5.54
N TRP A 70 -9.32 -23.62 6.47
CA TRP A 70 -9.07 -23.91 7.88
C TRP A 70 -8.87 -25.42 8.05
N PRO A 71 -7.78 -25.88 8.72
CA PRO A 71 -7.55 -27.29 8.93
C PRO A 71 -8.72 -27.84 9.75
N ARG A 72 -9.56 -28.66 9.12
CA ARG A 72 -10.60 -29.39 9.81
C ARG A 72 -9.88 -30.47 10.60
N THR A 73 -9.87 -30.38 11.91
CA THR A 73 -9.55 -31.54 12.75
C THR A 73 -10.61 -32.58 12.42
N GLU A 74 -10.23 -33.64 11.72
CA GLU A 74 -11.05 -34.83 11.62
C GLU A 74 -11.23 -35.34 13.06
N ALA A 75 -12.42 -35.11 13.61
CA ALA A 75 -12.84 -35.76 14.83
C ALA A 75 -13.01 -37.24 14.48
N ALA A 76 -12.04 -38.04 14.93
CA ALA A 76 -12.11 -39.50 14.94
C ALA A 76 -13.24 -40.00 15.85
#